data_AF-A0A3G2JQJ9-F1
#
_entry.id   AF-A0A3G2JQJ9-F1
#
_cell.length_a   1.000
_cell.length_b   1.000
_cell.length_c   1.000
_cell.angle_alpha   90.00
_cell.angle_beta   90.00
_cell.angle_gamma   90.00
#
_symmetry.space_group_name_H-M   'P 1'
#
loop_
_entity.id
_entity.type
_entity.pdbx_description
1 polymer ?
#
loop_
_entity_poly.entity_id
_entity_poly.type
_entity_poly.pdbx_seq_one_letter_code
_entity_poly.pdbx_strand_id
1 'polypeptide(L)' 'MESWAVEVGPPSTRYPLMPLPARVAMMPSAATFRTRLSAHERWRAVTAPHLVALVRAGARFEKGHIAERPEVAAA' A
#
# COMPACT_ATOMS: atom_id res chain seq x y z
N MET A 1 -8.03 -39.91 -52.37
CA MET A 1 -8.95 -39.90 -51.21
C MET A 1 -8.09 -39.57 -50.01
N GLU A 2 -8.01 -38.28 -49.70
CA GLU A 2 -6.99 -37.73 -48.79
C GLU A 2 -7.47 -37.91 -47.36
N SER A 3 -6.70 -38.65 -46.54
CA SER A 3 -7.00 -38.78 -45.12
C SER A 3 -6.60 -37.48 -44.43
N TRP A 4 -7.57 -36.73 -43.95
CA TRP A 4 -7.41 -35.61 -43.03
C TRP A 4 -6.91 -36.13 -41.67
N ALA A 5 -5.74 -36.74 -41.58
CA ALA A 5 -5.16 -37.01 -40.28
C ALA A 5 -4.79 -35.65 -39.69
N VAL A 6 -5.70 -35.05 -38.92
CA VAL A 6 -5.41 -33.87 -38.13
C VAL A 6 -4.29 -34.28 -37.20
N GLU A 7 -3.09 -33.80 -37.50
CA GLU A 7 -1.91 -34.07 -36.70
C GLU A 7 -2.11 -33.27 -35.41
N VAL A 8 -2.63 -33.96 -34.38
CA VAL A 8 -2.81 -33.38 -33.06
C VAL A 8 -1.42 -33.04 -32.58
N GLY A 9 -1.10 -31.75 -32.51
CA GLY A 9 0.19 -31.28 -32.00
C GLY A 9 0.52 -31.93 -30.65
N PRO A 10 1.81 -32.00 -30.28
CA PRO A 10 2.24 -32.69 -29.07
C PRO A 10 1.40 -32.25 -27.86
N PRO A 11 0.94 -33.19 -27.01
CA PRO A 11 0.10 -32.85 -25.87
C PRO A 11 0.84 -31.82 -25.03
N SER A 12 0.14 -30.78 -24.57
CA SER A 12 0.72 -29.77 -23.69
C SER A 12 1.52 -30.45 -22.60
N THR A 13 2.76 -30.01 -22.41
CA THR A 13 3.66 -30.54 -21.39
C THR A 13 2.92 -30.57 -20.06
N ARG A 14 2.94 -31.71 -19.37
CA ARG A 14 2.28 -31.88 -18.06
C ARG A 14 2.72 -30.70 -17.18
N TYR A 15 1.78 -29.85 -16.75
CA TYR A 15 2.09 -28.73 -15.85
C TYR A 15 2.85 -29.30 -14.65
N PRO A 16 4.13 -28.94 -14.41
CA PRO A 16 4.79 -29.36 -13.19
C PRO A 16 3.99 -28.77 -12.03
N LEU A 17 3.66 -29.64 -11.09
CA LEU A 17 2.89 -29.34 -9.88
C LEU A 17 3.70 -28.39 -8.98
N MET A 18 3.89 -27.14 -9.40
CA MET A 18 4.41 -26.10 -8.52
C MET A 18 3.24 -25.60 -7.67
N PRO A 19 3.26 -25.74 -6.33
CA PRO A 19 2.38 -24.96 -5.48
C PRO A 19 3.00 -23.57 -5.38
N LEU A 20 2.97 -22.82 -6.48
CA LEU A 20 2.94 -21.37 -6.30
C LEU A 20 1.59 -21.12 -5.62
N PRO A 21 1.52 -20.53 -4.40
CA PRO A 21 0.27 -19.91 -4.04
C PRO A 21 0.01 -18.95 -5.19
N ALA A 22 -1.07 -19.19 -5.95
CA ALA A 22 -1.53 -18.26 -6.98
C ALA A 22 -1.95 -17.00 -6.22
N ARG A 23 -0.96 -16.20 -5.80
CA ARG A 23 -1.17 -14.98 -5.06
C ARG A 23 -1.71 -14.02 -6.10
N VAL A 24 -3.03 -13.96 -6.15
CA VAL A 24 -3.77 -12.97 -6.92
C VAL A 24 -3.38 -11.61 -6.34
N ALA A 25 -2.38 -10.98 -6.97
CA ALA A 25 -2.01 -9.62 -6.65
C ALA A 25 -2.94 -8.70 -7.45
N MET A 26 -3.89 -8.07 -6.76
CA MET A 26 -4.67 -7.00 -7.38
C MET A 26 -3.74 -5.79 -7.56
N MET A 27 -3.32 -5.54 -8.80
CA MET A 27 -2.55 -4.34 -9.11
C MET A 27 -3.47 -3.12 -9.13
N PRO A 28 -3.13 -2.02 -8.42
CA PRO A 28 -3.89 -0.79 -8.52
C PRO A 28 -3.76 -0.20 -9.92
N SER A 29 -4.74 0.58 -10.35
CA SER A 29 -4.62 1.36 -11.58
C SER A 29 -3.42 2.31 -11.50
N ALA A 30 -2.81 2.62 -12.64
CA ALA A 30 -1.62 3.47 -12.68
C ALA A 30 -1.87 4.86 -12.06
N ALA A 31 -3.09 5.40 -12.17
CA ALA A 31 -3.49 6.65 -11.52
C ALA A 31 -3.46 6.53 -9.98
N THR A 32 -4.08 5.48 -9.43
CA THR A 32 -4.10 5.22 -7.97
C THR A 32 -2.69 5.02 -7.43
N PHE A 33 -1.85 4.28 -8.17
CA PHE A 33 -0.46 4.06 -7.82
C PHE A 33 0.32 5.38 -7.76
N ARG A 34 0.23 6.21 -8.80
CA ARG A 34 0.93 7.50 -8.85
C ARG A 34 0.47 8.46 -7.76
N THR A 35 -0.84 8.53 -7.46
CA THR A 35 -1.34 9.37 -6.37
C THR A 35 -0.80 8.92 -5.02
N ARG A 36 -0.82 7.61 -4.74
CA ARG A 36 -0.27 7.06 -3.49
C ARG A 36 1.24 7.29 -3.39
N LEU A 37 1.98 7.08 -4.48
CA LEU A 37 3.43 7.26 -4.51
C LEU A 37 3.81 8.73 -4.34
N SER A 38 3.12 9.64 -5.04
CA SER A 38 3.34 11.09 -4.91
C SER A 38 2.99 11.60 -3.52
N ALA A 39 1.91 11.10 -2.91
CA ALA A 39 1.59 11.38 -1.52
C ALA A 39 2.70 10.85 -0.59
N HIS A 40 3.18 9.63 -0.80
CA HIS A 40 4.25 9.07 0.02
C HIS A 40 5.55 9.88 -0.05
N GLU A 41 5.94 10.32 -1.24
CA GLU A 41 7.16 11.12 -1.44
C GLU A 41 7.05 12.53 -0.84
N ARG A 42 5.85 13.12 -0.87
CA ARG A 42 5.58 14.46 -0.33
C ARG A 42 5.41 14.48 1.19
N TRP A 43 4.94 13.39 1.78
CA TRP A 43 4.72 13.31 3.22
C TRP A 43 6.02 12.85 3.89
N ARG A 44 6.79 13.79 4.46
CA ARG A 44 7.78 13.41 5.48
C ARG A 44 7.00 12.72 6.60
N ALA A 45 7.22 11.43 6.79
CA ALA A 45 6.34 10.58 7.55
C ALA A 45 6.18 11.07 9.01
N VAL A 46 5.18 11.91 9.26
CA VAL A 46 4.65 12.14 10.60
C VAL A 46 3.83 10.91 10.93
N THR A 47 4.50 9.92 11.50
CA THR A 47 3.89 8.65 11.86
C THR A 47 3.26 8.73 13.26
N ALA A 48 2.36 7.80 13.57
CA ALA A 48 1.73 7.72 14.90
C ALA A 48 2.75 7.75 16.06
N PRO A 49 3.91 7.07 16.01
CA PRO A 49 4.95 7.20 17.04
C PRO A 49 5.44 8.65 17.28
N HIS A 50 5.61 9.44 16.22
CA HIS A 50 6.01 10.85 16.35
C HIS A 50 4.92 11.68 17.06
N LEU A 51 3.65 11.46 16.71
CA LEU A 51 2.53 12.13 17.36
C LEU A 51 2.41 11.74 18.84
N VAL A 52 2.60 10.45 19.17
CA VAL A 52 2.58 9.95 20.56
C VAL A 52 3.70 10.57 21.39
N ALA A 53 4.89 10.76 20.81
CA ALA A 53 5.99 11.44 21.49
C ALA A 53 5.64 12.90 21.85
N LEU A 54 4.97 13.62 20.95
CA LEU A 54 4.52 15.00 21.19
C LEU A 54 3.46 15.09 22.30
N VAL A 55 2.48 14.17 22.31
CA VAL A 55 1.46 14.13 23.38
C VAL A 55 2.09 13.83 24.74
N ARG A 56 3.07 12.91 24.80
CA ARG A 56 3.82 12.63 26.03
C ARG A 56 4.65 13.82 26.51
N ALA A 57 5.14 14.65 25.59
CA ALA A 57 5.82 15.90 25.91
C ALA A 57 4.86 17.03 26.34
N GLY A 58 3.54 16.78 26.34
CA GLY A 58 2.51 17.74 26.78
C GLY A 58 1.87 18.55 25.66
N ALA A 59 2.13 18.24 24.38
CA ALA A 59 1.43 18.87 23.27
C ALA A 59 -0.04 18.42 23.22
N ARG A 60 -0.97 19.38 23.15
CA ARG A 60 -2.40 19.11 22.93
C ARG A 60 -2.71 19.28 21.44
N PHE A 61 -3.52 18.39 20.88
CA PHE A 61 -3.96 18.48 19.49
C PHE A 61 -5.46 18.75 19.42
N GLU A 62 -5.85 19.80 18.69
CA GLU A 62 -7.24 20.18 18.43
C GLU A 62 -7.44 20.16 16.91
N LYS A 63 -8.38 19.33 16.42
CA LYS A 63 -8.66 19.16 14.96
C LYS A 63 -7.42 18.88 14.10
N GLY A 64 -6.39 18.23 14.66
CA GLY A 64 -5.16 17.89 13.95
C GLY A 64 -4.07 18.98 13.96
N HIS A 65 -4.31 20.09 14.64
CA HIS A 65 -3.32 21.14 14.86
C HIS A 65 -2.81 21.11 16.30
N ILE A 66 -1.53 21.42 16.52
CA ILE A 66 -0.99 21.60 17.87
C ILE A 66 -1.66 22.85 18.44
N ALA A 67 -2.45 22.67 19.49
CA ALA A 67 -3.02 23.75 20.27
C ALA A 67 -1.91 24.34 21.14
N GLU A 68 -1.68 25.65 21.03
CA GLU A 68 -0.75 26.33 21.91
C GLU A 68 -1.22 26.21 23.37
N ARG A 69 -0.26 26.14 24.29
CA ARG A 69 -0.56 26.12 25.72
C ARG A 69 -1.20 27.49 26.06
N PRO A 70 -2.41 27.57 26.63
CA PRO A 70 -2.83 28.82 27.25
C PRO A 70 -1.79 29.12 28.32
N GLU A 71 -1.09 30.24 28.19
CA GLU A 71 -0.29 30.77 29.27
C GLU A 71 -1.21 30.89 30.48
N VAL A 72 -0.97 30.06 31.49
CA VAL A 72 -1.64 30.24 32.78
C VAL A 72 -1.12 31.58 33.27
N ALA A 73 -1.94 32.63 33.13
CA ALA A 73 -1.74 33.90 33.78
C ALA A 73 -1.56 33.58 35.27
N ALA A 74 -0.33 33.67 35.73
CA ALA A 74 0.00 33.58 37.14
C ALA A 74 -0.72 34.73 37.85
N ALA A 75 -1.54 34.38 38.82
CA ALA A 75 -2.30 35.30 39.68
C ALA A 75 -1.39 36.10 40.60
#